data_AF-A0A101I3T3-F1
#
_entry.id   AF-A0A101I3T3-F1
#
_cell.length_a   1.000
_cell.length_b   1.000
_cell.length_c   1.000
_cell.angle_alpha   90.00
_cell.angle_beta   90.00
_cell.angle_gamma   90.00
#
_symmetry.space_group_name_H-M   'P 1'
#
loop_
_entity.id
_entity.type
_entity.pdbx_description
1 polymer ?
#
loop_
_entity_poly.entity_id
_entity_poly.type
_entity_poly.pdbx_seq_one_letter_code
_entity_poly.pdbx_strand_id
1 'polypeptide(L)' 'MPVVYWEINTVNGETLSKFYEEVFEWATSVDDSGFHSFESEDPEGINGGIFTGKGVLPTHKALYVEVDDIQEIVQRI' A
#
# COMPACT_ATOMS: atom_id res chain seq x y z
N MET A 1 -8.68 11.77 10.99
CA MET A 1 -8.71 10.72 9.96
C MET A 1 -7.33 10.62 9.31
N PRO A 2 -6.36 9.97 9.98
CA PRO A 2 -5.04 9.76 9.39
C PRO A 2 -5.12 8.70 8.28
N VAL A 3 -4.27 8.84 7.27
CA VAL A 3 -3.93 7.71 6.41
C VAL A 3 -3.04 6.79 7.23
N VAL A 4 -3.39 5.52 7.32
CA VAL A 4 -2.67 4.53 8.15
C VAL A 4 -1.99 3.43 7.32
N TYR A 5 -2.38 3.31 6.04
CA TYR A 5 -1.75 2.38 5.11
C TYR A 5 -1.97 2.83 3.68
N TRP A 6 -1.10 2.41 2.77
CA TRP A 6 -1.25 2.63 1.33
C TRP A 6 -0.97 1.35 0.56
N GLU A 7 -1.64 1.21 -0.58
CA GLU A 7 -1.38 0.11 -1.51
C GLU A 7 -1.27 0.62 -2.95
N ILE A 8 -0.41 -0.04 -3.73
CA ILE A 8 -0.34 0.12 -5.17
C ILE A 8 -0.63 -1.23 -5.82
N ASN A 9 -1.72 -1.30 -6.58
CA ASN A 9 -1.96 -2.39 -7.52
C ASN A 9 -1.28 -2.05 -8.84
N THR A 10 -0.40 -2.92 -9.31
CA THR A 10 0.34 -2.77 -10.57
C THR A 10 0.28 -4.04 -11.41
N VAL A 11 0.67 -3.94 -12.67
CA VAL A 11 0.82 -5.08 -13.59
C VAL A 11 2.09 -5.89 -13.32
N ASN A 12 3.07 -5.29 -12.64
CA ASN A 12 4.35 -5.91 -12.32
C ASN A 12 4.83 -5.44 -10.94
N GLY A 13 4.44 -6.18 -9.90
CA GLY A 13 4.77 -5.88 -8.50
C GLY A 13 6.27 -5.85 -8.24
N GLU A 14 7.00 -6.86 -8.75
CA GLU A 14 8.44 -6.99 -8.57
C GLU A 14 9.22 -5.80 -9.15
N THR A 15 8.89 -5.36 -10.36
CA THR A 15 9.59 -4.23 -10.99
C THR A 15 9.34 -2.92 -10.23
N LEU A 16 8.11 -2.70 -9.77
CA LEU A 16 7.79 -1.50 -9.00
C LEU A 16 8.44 -1.55 -7.60
N SER A 17 8.42 -2.71 -6.94
CA SER A 17 9.08 -2.92 -5.66
C SER A 17 10.55 -2.58 -5.73
N LYS A 18 11.25 -3.16 -6.72
CA LYS A 18 12.66 -2.92 -6.97
C LYS A 18 12.97 -1.44 -7.23
N PHE A 19 12.09 -0.72 -7.93
CA PHE A 19 12.26 0.73 -8.10
C PHE A 19 12.25 1.47 -6.76
N TYR A 20 11.33 1.14 -5.85
CA TYR A 20 11.28 1.79 -4.53
C TYR A 20 12.47 1.41 -3.64
N GLU A 21 12.90 0.15 -3.68
CA GLU A 21 14.12 -0.32 -3.02
C GLU A 21 15.37 0.42 -3.53
N GLU A 22 15.54 0.59 -4.84
CA GLU A 22 16.75 1.20 -5.42
C GLU A 22 16.79 2.73 -5.29
N VAL A 23 15.65 3.40 -5.44
CA VAL A 23 15.60 4.88 -5.47
C VAL A 23 15.51 5.47 -4.07
N PHE A 24 14.79 4.81 -3.17
CA PHE A 24 14.52 5.33 -1.83
C PHE A 24 15.13 4.50 -0.71
N GLU A 25 15.83 3.40 -1.06
CA GLU A 25 16.47 2.51 -0.08
C GLU A 25 15.49 1.92 0.93
N TRP A 26 14.22 1.76 0.53
CA TRP A 26 13.19 1.21 1.41
C TRP A 26 13.37 -0.30 1.60
N ALA A 27 13.13 -0.77 2.82
CA ALA A 27 13.10 -2.19 3.13
C ALA A 27 11.80 -2.84 2.62
N THR A 28 11.94 -3.97 1.92
CA THR A 28 10.81 -4.77 1.44
C THR A 28 10.83 -6.17 2.04
N SER A 29 9.65 -6.67 2.41
CA SER A 29 9.41 -8.11 2.61
C SER A 29 8.35 -8.60 1.64
N VAL A 30 8.52 -9.82 1.11
CA VAL A 30 7.59 -10.42 0.16
C VAL A 30 7.02 -11.70 0.75
N ASP A 31 5.69 -11.82 0.77
CA ASP A 31 5.00 -13.01 1.26
C ASP A 31 4.69 -14.03 0.14
N ASP A 32 4.15 -15.18 0.53
CA ASP A 32 3.78 -16.26 -0.39
C ASP A 32 2.67 -15.87 -1.38
N SER A 33 1.95 -14.76 -1.14
CA SER A 33 0.93 -14.23 -2.04
C SER A 33 1.53 -13.36 -3.16
N GLY A 34 2.80 -12.98 -3.01
CA GLY A 34 3.47 -12.00 -3.87
C GLY A 34 3.14 -10.56 -3.50
N PHE A 35 2.73 -10.32 -2.25
CA PHE A 35 2.54 -8.98 -1.71
C PHE A 35 3.88 -8.45 -1.20
N HIS A 36 4.28 -7.28 -1.68
CA HIS A 36 5.51 -6.60 -1.30
C HIS A 36 5.19 -5.57 -0.22
N SER A 37 5.56 -5.83 1.03
CA SER A 37 5.34 -4.93 2.16
C SER A 37 6.53 -4.02 2.38
N PHE A 38 6.27 -2.73 2.60
CA PHE A 38 7.24 -1.69 2.92
C PHE A 38 6.99 -1.17 4.34
N GLU A 39 8.04 -1.20 5.15
CA GLU A 39 8.02 -0.60 6.48
C GLU A 39 8.67 0.79 6.42
N SER A 40 8.04 1.78 7.04
CA SER A 40 8.56 3.15 7.02
C SER A 40 9.80 3.34 7.90
N GLU A 41 10.06 2.41 8.82
CA GLU A 41 11.09 2.47 9.88
C GLU A 41 10.98 3.68 10.84
N ASP A 42 10.12 4.65 10.54
CA ASP A 42 9.74 5.79 11.37
C ASP A 42 8.48 5.45 12.19
N PRO A 43 8.47 5.67 13.52
CA PRO A 43 7.28 5.52 14.37
C PRO A 43 6.05 6.34 13.94
N GLU A 44 6.25 7.48 13.26
CA GLU A 44 5.18 8.32 12.69
C GLU A 44 4.97 8.05 11.20
N GLY A 45 5.74 7.15 10.61
CA GLY A 45 5.66 6.78 9.20
C GLY A 45 4.45 5.89 8.88
N ILE A 46 4.11 5.83 7.60
CA ILE A 46 2.97 5.07 7.08
C ILE A 46 3.50 3.91 6.26
N ASN A 47 3.27 2.69 6.75
CA ASN A 47 3.57 1.46 6.03
C ASN A 47 2.69 1.31 4.79
N GLY A 48 3.11 0.45 3.87
CA GLY A 48 2.28 0.15 2.71
C GLY A 48 2.75 -1.05 1.94
N GLY A 49 2.17 -1.23 0.76
CA GLY A 49 2.51 -2.38 -0.05
C GLY A 49 2.19 -2.26 -1.53
N ILE A 50 2.78 -3.19 -2.27
CA ILE A 50 2.57 -3.35 -3.70
C ILE A 50 2.08 -4.76 -3.95
N PHE A 51 1.04 -4.88 -4.77
CA PHE A 51 0.55 -6.17 -5.22
C PHE A 51 0.20 -6.15 -6.70
N THR A 52 0.02 -7.34 -7.25
CA THR A 52 -0.50 -7.51 -8.61
C THR A 52 -1.86 -8.18 -8.54
N GLY A 53 -2.91 -7.45 -8.90
CA GLY A 53 -4.30 -7.91 -8.95
C GLY A 53 -4.58 -8.93 -10.05
N LYS A 54 -3.55 -9.58 -10.58
CA LYS A 54 -3.56 -10.65 -11.60
C LYS A 54 -4.44 -10.34 -12.82
N GLY A 55 -4.49 -9.06 -13.21
CA GLY A 55 -5.30 -8.58 -14.34
C GLY A 55 -6.81 -8.48 -14.07
N VAL A 56 -7.28 -8.78 -12.86
CA VAL A 56 -8.68 -8.66 -12.45
C VAL A 56 -9.01 -7.23 -12.01
N LEU A 57 -8.07 -6.57 -11.35
CA LEU A 57 -8.20 -5.19 -10.87
C LEU A 57 -7.38 -4.24 -11.77
N PRO A 58 -7.97 -3.14 -12.26
CA PRO A 58 -7.20 -2.07 -12.92
C PRO A 58 -6.12 -1.51 -11.99
N THR A 59 -5.01 -1.06 -12.56
CA THR A 59 -3.95 -0.35 -11.81
C THR A 59 -4.55 0.79 -11.00
N HIS A 60 -4.28 0.82 -9.70
CA HIS A 60 -4.80 1.84 -8.81
C HIS A 60 -3.88 2.05 -7.61
N LYS A 61 -4.16 3.12 -6.89
CA LYS A 61 -3.61 3.37 -5.56
C LYS A 61 -4.76 3.39 -4.58
N ALA A 62 -4.64 2.66 -3.49
CA ALA A 62 -5.58 2.69 -2.39
C ALA A 62 -4.93 3.35 -1.18
N LEU A 63 -5.72 4.14 -0.46
CA LEU A 63 -5.35 4.70 0.82
C LEU A 63 -6.32 4.17 1.86
N TYR A 64 -5.78 3.71 2.98
CA TYR A 64 -6.56 3.28 4.12
C TYR A 64 -6.58 4.42 5.12
N VAL A 65 -7.77 4.88 5.45
CA VAL A 65 -7.99 6.01 6.35
C VAL A 65 -8.66 5.48 7.61
N GLU A 66 -8.02 5.69 8.76
CA GLU A 66 -8.58 5.32 10.05
C GLU A 66 -9.58 6.39 10.51
N VAL A 67 -10.74 5.92 10.97
CA VAL A 67 -11.86 6.75 11.42
C VAL A 67 -12.51 6.09 12.63
N ASP A 68 -13.08 6.89 13.53
CA ASP A 68 -13.73 6.38 14.74
C ASP A 68 -15.02 5.61 14.41
N ASP A 69 -15.80 6.10 13.42
CA ASP A 69 -17.05 5.47 12.97
C ASP A 69 -17.18 5.56 11.44
N ILE A 70 -17.11 4.40 10.76
CA ILE A 70 -17.23 4.32 9.30
C ILE A 70 -18.63 4.71 8.80
N GLN A 71 -19.69 4.44 9.58
CA GLN A 71 -21.06 4.78 9.20
C GLN A 71 -21.28 6.29 9.23
N GLU A 72 -20.73 6.97 10.24
CA GLU A 72 -20.77 8.44 10.30
C GLU A 72 -20.09 9.06 9.08
N ILE A 73 -18.93 8.53 8.68
CA ILE A 73 -18.18 9.05 7.53
C ILE A 73 -18.91 8.78 6.21
N VAL A 74 -19.49 7.59 6.02
CA VAL A 74 -20.27 7.28 4.81
C VAL A 74 -21.49 8.18 4.66
N GLN A 75 -22.15 8.58 5.76
CA GLN A 75 -23.28 9.51 5.71
C GLN A 75 -22.91 10.94 5.27
N ARG A 76 -21.62 11.29 5.22
CA ARG A 76 -21.14 12.61 4.76
C ARG A 76 -20.94 12.69 3.23
N ILE A 77 -21.12 11.58 2.51
CA ILE A 77 -20.93 11.43 1.06
C ILE A 77 -22.29 11.31 0.39
#